data_AF-T5ALK4-F1
#
_entry.id   AF-T5ALK4-F1
#
_cell.length_a   1.000
_cell.length_b   1.000
_cell.length_c   1.000
_cell.angle_alpha   90.00
_cell.angle_beta   90.00
_cell.angle_gamma   90.00
#
_symmetry.space_group_name_H-M   'P 1'
#
loop_
_entity.id
_entity.type
_entity.pdbx_description
1 polymer ?
#
loop_
_entity_poly.entity_id
_entity_poly.type
_entity_poly.pdbx_seq_one_letter_code
_entity_poly.pdbx_strand_id
1 'polypeptide(L)'
;MDNPALQPDAEANASWAELDTLSIYQRARRLPRERIIVAPLCWTRLQLDLLGCSFSPPNLAPPGMTMKLASPTDFDRLRLFNSFSASTYWDRDPWDRECTMEGFLGRPDGPLETFHTLFFRFRRRRAIQLPCTCYCIRHECDELHTVRRPVPAVLAHIDYGHIGNIRSEQMIPPCYRKRHYLVHELAAKRVKRLNEADPMHEPYLVALLIALAQEQWWYLPEERRRQLSGVKPKVLYTFKGHPDFVYLYSAHVSSVLLTMFHDPTVTPAIPQSLSIDITAIPFAPYETLPERIMALVLSATSLDSVGSTEDLVAI
;
A
#
# COMPACT_ATOMS: atom_id res chain seq x y z
N MET A 1 16.30 44.94 -25.03
CA MET A 1 15.94 44.78 -23.62
C MET A 1 15.33 43.39 -23.50
N ASP A 2 16.19 42.38 -23.34
CA ASP A 2 15.77 41.00 -23.13
C ASP A 2 15.74 40.74 -21.64
N ASN A 3 14.57 40.40 -21.13
CA ASN A 3 14.36 40.04 -19.74
C ASN A 3 14.42 38.51 -19.65
N PRO A 4 15.44 37.90 -19.04
CA PRO A 4 15.50 36.46 -18.89
C PRO A 4 14.49 36.06 -17.81
N ALA A 5 13.46 35.31 -18.21
CA ALA A 5 12.55 34.68 -17.26
C ALA A 5 13.35 33.74 -16.35
N LEU A 6 13.49 34.12 -15.09
CA LEU A 6 13.99 33.28 -14.01
C LEU A 6 13.19 31.97 -13.99
N GLN A 7 13.90 30.84 -14.09
CA GLN A 7 13.38 29.49 -13.99
C GLN A 7 13.12 29.14 -12.50
N PRO A 8 11.87 29.13 -12.00
CA PRO A 8 11.58 28.80 -10.60
C PRO A 8 11.82 27.31 -10.27
N ASP A 9 11.81 26.44 -11.29
CA ASP A 9 11.88 24.99 -11.08
C ASP A 9 13.28 24.49 -10.69
N ALA A 10 14.34 25.23 -11.04
CA ALA A 10 15.71 24.83 -10.76
C ALA A 10 16.07 25.03 -9.27
N GLU A 11 15.65 26.14 -8.67
CA GLU A 11 15.90 26.42 -7.24
C GLU A 11 15.05 25.54 -6.32
N ALA A 12 13.80 25.27 -6.70
CA ALA A 12 12.94 24.34 -5.97
C ALA A 12 13.52 22.93 -5.96
N ASN A 13 13.99 22.42 -7.10
CA ASN A 13 14.59 21.07 -7.20
C ASN A 13 15.90 20.95 -6.42
N ALA A 14 16.74 22.00 -6.41
CA ALA A 14 17.96 22.02 -5.60
C ALA A 14 17.66 21.95 -4.08
N SER A 15 16.58 22.60 -3.63
CA SER A 15 16.17 22.58 -2.22
C SER A 15 15.67 21.19 -1.77
N TRP A 16 15.05 20.40 -2.64
CA TRP A 16 14.56 19.06 -2.29
C TRP A 16 15.69 18.03 -2.26
N ALA A 17 16.62 18.10 -3.21
CA ALA A 17 17.78 17.21 -3.25
C ALA A 17 18.65 17.31 -1.98
N GLU A 18 18.74 18.50 -1.37
CA GLU A 18 19.46 18.67 -0.11
C GLU A 18 18.78 17.93 1.05
N LEU A 19 17.43 17.81 1.03
CA LEU A 19 16.67 17.12 2.06
C LEU A 19 16.87 15.60 2.03
N ASP A 20 17.19 15.03 0.88
CA ASP A 20 17.31 13.57 0.72
C ASP A 20 18.45 12.97 1.55
N THR A 21 19.47 13.77 1.86
CA THR A 21 20.60 13.37 2.74
C THR A 21 20.28 13.48 4.23
N LEU A 22 19.14 14.08 4.60
CA LEU A 22 18.81 14.37 5.99
C LEU A 22 17.98 13.26 6.64
N SER A 23 18.12 13.14 7.96
CA SER A 23 17.18 12.38 8.79
C SER A 23 15.76 12.98 8.75
N ILE A 24 14.75 12.17 9.06
CA ILE A 24 13.34 12.63 9.08
C ILE A 24 13.17 13.81 10.05
N TYR A 25 13.85 13.81 11.20
CA TYR A 25 13.79 14.93 12.15
C TYR A 25 14.51 16.19 11.65
N GLN A 26 15.61 16.07 10.92
CA GLN A 26 16.25 17.23 10.29
C GLN A 26 15.36 17.82 9.21
N ARG A 27 14.73 17.00 8.36
CA ARG A 27 13.71 17.45 7.39
C ARG A 27 12.58 18.21 8.10
N ALA A 28 12.05 17.63 9.17
CA ALA A 28 11.00 18.26 10.01
C ALA A 28 11.40 19.63 10.57
N ARG A 29 12.66 19.81 10.99
CA ARG A 29 13.17 21.07 11.54
C ARG A 29 13.36 22.16 10.47
N ARG A 30 13.69 21.79 9.24
CA ARG A 30 13.90 22.75 8.13
C ARG A 30 12.59 23.32 7.59
N LEU A 31 11.48 22.62 7.79
CA LEU A 31 10.15 23.06 7.37
C LEU A 31 9.23 23.21 8.60
N PRO A 32 9.53 24.14 9.53
CA PRO A 32 8.86 24.22 10.83
C PRO A 32 7.38 24.61 10.76
N ARG A 33 6.96 25.18 9.63
CA ARG A 33 5.57 25.56 9.36
C ARG A 33 4.75 24.42 8.76
N GLU A 34 5.42 23.38 8.27
CA GLU A 34 4.80 22.24 7.64
C GLU A 34 4.58 21.09 8.62
N ARG A 35 3.44 20.42 8.50
CA ARG A 35 3.12 19.25 9.33
C ARG A 35 3.74 18.00 8.70
N ILE A 36 5.03 17.80 8.93
CA ILE A 36 5.78 16.68 8.35
C ILE A 36 5.41 15.35 9.01
N ILE A 37 5.41 15.31 10.35
CA ILE A 37 5.12 14.11 11.12
C ILE A 37 3.63 14.08 11.44
N VAL A 38 2.86 13.52 10.51
CA VAL A 38 1.41 13.32 10.63
C VAL A 38 1.06 11.84 10.46
N ALA A 39 -0.16 11.47 10.88
CA ALA A 39 -0.68 10.13 10.64
C ALA A 39 -0.75 9.84 9.13
N PRO A 40 -0.48 8.59 8.69
CA PRO A 40 -0.60 8.16 7.30
C PRO A 40 -1.85 8.61 6.54
N LEU A 41 -3.01 8.58 7.19
CA LEU A 41 -4.27 9.03 6.57
C LEU A 41 -4.27 10.51 6.17
N CYS A 42 -3.45 11.32 6.82
CA CYS A 42 -3.27 12.74 6.54
C CYS A 42 -2.07 13.02 5.62
N TRP A 43 -1.43 11.99 5.06
CA TRP A 43 -0.34 12.19 4.12
C TRP A 43 -0.85 12.85 2.84
N THR A 44 -0.01 13.70 2.30
CA THR A 44 -0.24 14.51 1.09
C THR A 44 0.97 14.34 0.17
N ARG A 45 0.96 15.06 -0.96
CA ARG A 45 2.09 15.12 -1.88
C ARG A 45 3.40 15.53 -1.18
N LEU A 46 3.33 16.40 -0.17
CA LEU A 46 4.50 16.79 0.63
C LEU A 46 5.22 15.57 1.26
N GLN A 47 4.48 14.58 1.77
CA GLN A 47 5.10 13.38 2.35
C GLN A 47 5.77 12.52 1.28
N LEU A 48 5.20 12.48 0.07
CA LEU A 48 5.79 11.77 -1.06
C LEU A 48 7.09 12.44 -1.50
N ASP A 49 7.08 13.76 -1.67
CA ASP A 49 8.27 14.51 -2.08
C ASP A 49 9.36 14.43 -0.99
N LEU A 50 8.98 14.53 0.28
CA LEU A 50 9.91 14.37 1.41
C LEU A 50 10.51 12.98 1.50
N LEU A 51 9.88 11.94 0.97
CA LEU A 51 10.41 10.58 0.95
C LEU A 51 11.11 10.25 -0.38
N GLY A 52 11.22 11.22 -1.29
CA GLY A 52 11.78 11.00 -2.63
C GLY A 52 10.97 9.96 -3.41
N CYS A 53 9.65 9.95 -3.26
CA CYS A 53 8.79 8.98 -3.91
C CYS A 53 8.61 9.31 -5.40
N SER A 54 8.83 8.30 -6.24
CA SER A 54 8.54 8.34 -7.67
C SER A 54 7.65 7.15 -8.04
N PHE A 55 6.77 7.35 -9.01
CA PHE A 55 5.84 6.32 -9.47
C PHE A 55 6.09 6.05 -10.94
N SER A 56 6.22 4.78 -11.30
CA SER A 56 6.30 4.40 -12.70
C SER A 56 4.92 4.48 -13.35
N PRO A 57 4.85 4.71 -14.68
CA PRO A 57 3.58 4.61 -15.38
C PRO A 57 2.99 3.19 -15.21
N PRO A 58 1.66 3.04 -15.17
CA PRO A 58 1.03 1.73 -15.04
C PRO A 58 1.40 0.83 -16.22
N ASN A 59 2.09 -0.28 -15.93
CA ASN A 59 2.45 -1.28 -16.92
C ASN A 59 1.44 -2.41 -16.90
N LEU A 60 1.00 -2.88 -18.07
CA LEU A 60 0.10 -4.02 -18.13
C LEU A 60 0.78 -5.27 -17.56
N ALA A 61 0.01 -6.06 -16.81
CA ALA A 61 0.46 -7.36 -16.33
C ALA A 61 0.98 -8.23 -17.49
N PRO A 62 2.09 -8.96 -17.31
CA PRO A 62 2.64 -9.83 -18.35
C PRO A 62 1.58 -10.81 -18.88
N PRO A 63 1.37 -10.88 -20.21
CA PRO A 63 0.38 -11.76 -20.79
C PRO A 63 0.73 -13.22 -20.50
N GLY A 64 -0.27 -14.03 -20.14
CA GLY A 64 -0.08 -15.45 -19.86
C GLY A 64 0.53 -15.77 -18.49
N MET A 65 0.83 -14.77 -17.65
CA MET A 65 1.24 -15.00 -16.27
C MET A 65 0.03 -15.36 -15.41
N THR A 66 -0.25 -16.65 -15.30
CA THR A 66 -1.34 -17.21 -14.50
C THR A 66 -0.82 -18.32 -13.61
N MET A 67 -1.26 -18.33 -12.35
CA MET A 67 -0.94 -19.39 -11.41
C MET A 67 -1.96 -20.52 -11.54
N LYS A 68 -1.50 -21.76 -11.61
CA LYS A 68 -2.41 -22.91 -11.57
C LYS A 68 -2.93 -23.10 -10.15
N LEU A 69 -4.15 -22.63 -9.90
CA LEU A 69 -4.88 -22.89 -8.66
C LEU A 69 -5.79 -24.10 -8.86
N ALA A 70 -6.03 -24.85 -7.78
CA ALA A 70 -7.06 -25.89 -7.80
C ALA A 70 -8.39 -25.24 -8.19
N SER A 71 -9.03 -25.74 -9.25
CA SER A 71 -10.32 -25.19 -9.68
C SER A 71 -11.32 -25.32 -8.53
N PRO A 72 -11.89 -24.21 -8.04
CA PRO A 72 -13.13 -24.25 -7.29
C PRO A 72 -14.16 -25.05 -8.06
N THR A 73 -15.17 -25.58 -7.35
CA THR A 73 -16.39 -25.97 -8.05
C THR A 73 -16.89 -24.78 -8.88
N ASP A 74 -17.36 -25.06 -10.10
CA ASP A 74 -17.85 -24.01 -11.02
C ASP A 74 -18.90 -23.12 -10.35
N PHE A 75 -19.65 -23.66 -9.39
CA PHE A 75 -20.67 -22.92 -8.63
C PHE A 75 -20.11 -21.77 -7.78
N ASP A 76 -19.01 -21.98 -7.03
CA ASP A 76 -18.41 -20.93 -6.21
C ASP A 76 -17.76 -19.85 -7.06
N ARG A 77 -17.11 -20.25 -8.17
CA ARG A 77 -16.58 -19.33 -9.17
C ARG A 77 -17.70 -18.48 -9.77
N LEU A 78 -18.80 -19.10 -10.21
CA LEU A 78 -19.95 -18.40 -10.78
C LEU A 78 -20.65 -17.48 -9.78
N ARG A 79 -20.74 -17.86 -8.50
CA ARG A 79 -21.32 -17.00 -7.47
C ARG A 79 -20.46 -15.77 -7.21
N LEU A 80 -19.15 -15.95 -7.03
CA LEU A 80 -18.22 -14.83 -6.86
C LEU A 80 -18.16 -13.97 -8.12
N PHE A 81 -18.17 -14.59 -9.29
CA PHE A 81 -18.27 -13.91 -10.59
C PHE A 81 -19.56 -13.09 -10.72
N ASN A 82 -20.71 -13.66 -10.38
CA ASN A 82 -21.99 -12.94 -10.44
C ASN A 82 -22.03 -11.82 -9.40
N SER A 83 -21.45 -12.02 -8.22
CA SER A 83 -21.29 -10.95 -7.22
C SER A 83 -20.38 -9.84 -7.75
N PHE A 84 -19.27 -10.20 -8.37
CA PHE A 84 -18.28 -9.26 -8.89
C PHE A 84 -18.81 -8.49 -10.11
N SER A 85 -19.45 -9.17 -11.06
CA SER A 85 -20.08 -8.59 -12.24
C SER A 85 -21.39 -7.85 -11.94
N ALA A 86 -22.12 -8.22 -10.88
CA ALA A 86 -23.22 -7.39 -10.39
C ALA A 86 -22.69 -6.14 -9.65
N SER A 87 -21.53 -6.27 -9.00
CA SER A 87 -20.79 -5.16 -8.37
C SER A 87 -20.11 -4.24 -9.40
N THR A 88 -19.79 -4.74 -10.61
CA THR A 88 -19.28 -3.92 -11.72
C THR A 88 -20.32 -2.98 -12.32
N TYR A 89 -21.58 -3.00 -11.85
CA TYR A 89 -22.38 -1.78 -11.80
C TYR A 89 -21.87 -0.93 -10.61
N TRP A 90 -20.69 -0.33 -10.80
CA TRP A 90 -19.83 0.35 -9.81
C TRP A 90 -20.44 1.59 -9.08
N ASP A 91 -21.76 1.68 -8.96
CA ASP A 91 -22.47 2.65 -8.13
C ASP A 91 -22.69 2.18 -6.68
N ARG A 92 -22.30 0.94 -6.35
CA ARG A 92 -22.35 0.42 -4.97
C ARG A 92 -21.15 0.83 -4.11
N ASP A 93 -21.35 0.66 -2.80
CA ASP A 93 -20.43 0.98 -1.70
C ASP A 93 -19.01 0.44 -1.95
N PRO A 94 -17.93 1.24 -1.74
CA PRO A 94 -16.54 0.77 -1.76
C PRO A 94 -16.32 -0.57 -1.02
N TRP A 95 -17.07 -0.80 0.04
CA TRP A 95 -17.04 -2.02 0.84
C TRP A 95 -17.34 -3.29 0.02
N ASP A 96 -18.23 -3.22 -0.97
CA ASP A 96 -18.61 -4.38 -1.79
C ASP A 96 -17.42 -4.92 -2.61
N ARG A 97 -16.54 -4.03 -3.07
CA ARG A 97 -15.36 -4.43 -3.86
C ARG A 97 -14.30 -5.07 -2.97
N GLU A 98 -14.05 -4.46 -1.81
CA GLU A 98 -13.09 -5.00 -0.85
C GLU A 98 -13.52 -6.36 -0.34
N CYS A 99 -14.79 -6.52 0.05
CA CYS A 99 -15.33 -7.83 0.44
C CYS A 99 -15.23 -8.85 -0.69
N THR A 100 -15.43 -8.43 -1.95
CA THR A 100 -15.31 -9.37 -3.07
C THR A 100 -13.86 -9.77 -3.31
N MET A 101 -12.90 -8.83 -3.25
CA MET A 101 -11.47 -9.13 -3.34
C MET A 101 -11.00 -10.01 -2.18
N GLU A 102 -11.47 -9.75 -0.97
CA GLU A 102 -11.24 -10.59 0.21
C GLU A 102 -11.77 -12.01 -0.02
N GLY A 103 -12.99 -12.15 -0.52
CA GLY A 103 -13.58 -13.44 -0.86
C GLY A 103 -12.86 -14.17 -1.99
N PHE A 104 -12.22 -13.46 -2.92
CA PHE A 104 -11.44 -14.06 -4.01
C PHE A 104 -10.07 -14.54 -3.55
N LEU A 105 -9.35 -13.72 -2.79
CA LEU A 105 -7.97 -14.00 -2.42
C LEU A 105 -7.86 -14.79 -1.12
N GLY A 106 -8.78 -14.58 -0.18
CA GLY A 106 -8.81 -15.17 1.16
C GLY A 106 -9.64 -16.43 1.31
N ARG A 107 -9.90 -17.15 0.21
CA ARG A 107 -10.77 -18.33 0.22
C ARG A 107 -10.27 -19.39 1.22
N PRO A 108 -11.16 -20.15 1.88
CA PRO A 108 -10.77 -21.21 2.82
C PRO A 108 -9.86 -22.28 2.18
N ASP A 109 -10.05 -22.56 0.89
CA ASP A 109 -9.26 -23.48 0.07
C ASP A 109 -8.09 -22.81 -0.66
N GLY A 110 -7.93 -21.49 -0.48
CA GLY A 110 -6.90 -20.69 -1.14
C GLY A 110 -5.56 -20.69 -0.42
N PRO A 111 -4.48 -20.28 -1.12
CA PRO A 111 -3.13 -20.23 -0.54
C PRO A 111 -2.94 -19.09 0.46
N LEU A 112 -3.86 -18.12 0.50
CA LEU A 112 -3.78 -16.97 1.38
C LEU A 112 -4.88 -16.99 2.44
N GLU A 113 -4.56 -16.46 3.61
CA GLU A 113 -5.47 -16.20 4.72
C GLU A 113 -5.55 -14.69 4.98
N THR A 114 -6.75 -14.20 5.34
CA THR A 114 -7.05 -12.77 5.48
C THR A 114 -7.06 -12.30 6.92
N PHE A 115 -6.62 -11.05 7.12
CA PHE A 115 -6.72 -10.34 8.40
C PHE A 115 -6.75 -8.82 8.17
N HIS A 116 -7.05 -8.04 9.21
CA HIS A 116 -7.38 -6.60 9.09
C HIS A 116 -6.48 -5.70 9.95
N THR A 117 -5.27 -6.16 10.22
CA THR A 117 -4.34 -5.48 11.13
C THR A 117 -3.00 -5.25 10.45
N LEU A 118 -2.75 -4.01 10.03
CA LEU A 118 -1.43 -3.55 9.60
C LEU A 118 -1.04 -2.34 10.43
N PHE A 119 0.19 -2.31 10.95
CA PHE A 119 0.64 -1.20 11.79
C PHE A 119 1.80 -0.44 11.17
N PHE A 120 1.56 0.83 10.90
CA PHE A 120 2.63 1.78 10.57
C PHE A 120 3.38 2.16 11.84
N ARG A 121 4.68 1.90 11.88
CA ARG A 121 5.53 2.19 13.03
C ARG A 121 6.41 3.40 12.73
N PHE A 122 6.28 4.45 13.54
CA PHE A 122 7.16 5.62 13.48
C PHE A 122 7.80 5.87 14.82
N ARG A 123 9.12 5.72 14.92
CA ARG A 123 9.87 5.62 16.19
C ARG A 123 9.38 4.40 16.98
N ARG A 124 10.26 3.72 17.73
CA ARG A 124 10.00 2.49 18.53
C ARG A 124 8.72 2.39 19.40
N ARG A 125 7.83 3.39 19.42
CA ARG A 125 6.66 3.49 20.30
C ARG A 125 5.33 3.83 19.63
N ARG A 126 5.29 4.36 18.38
CA ARG A 126 4.02 4.77 17.76
C ARG A 126 3.65 3.79 16.65
N ALA A 127 2.79 2.83 16.98
CA ALA A 127 2.08 2.01 16.02
C ALA A 127 0.75 2.68 15.70
N ILE A 128 0.53 3.03 14.45
CA ILE A 128 -0.75 3.54 13.93
C ILE A 128 -1.34 2.43 13.09
N GLN A 129 -2.53 1.95 13.46
CA GLN A 129 -3.23 0.97 12.65
C GLN A 129 -3.63 1.61 11.32
N LEU A 130 -3.36 0.90 10.23
CA LEU A 130 -3.78 1.26 8.88
C LEU A 130 -4.98 0.37 8.50
N PRO A 131 -6.19 0.93 8.36
CA PRO A 131 -7.32 0.17 7.85
C PRO A 131 -7.07 -0.31 6.43
N CYS A 132 -6.97 -1.63 6.25
CA CYS A 132 -6.87 -2.33 4.97
C CYS A 132 -7.06 -3.83 5.20
N THR A 133 -7.32 -4.58 4.13
CA THR A 133 -7.30 -6.06 4.16
C THR A 133 -5.88 -6.54 3.90
N CYS A 134 -5.37 -7.46 4.71
CA CYS A 134 -4.03 -8.03 4.60
C CYS A 134 -4.11 -9.54 4.36
N TYR A 135 -3.09 -10.10 3.73
CA TYR A 135 -3.04 -11.51 3.37
C TYR A 135 -1.71 -12.14 3.79
N CYS A 136 -1.75 -13.26 4.54
CA CYS A 136 -0.59 -14.13 4.84
C CYS A 136 -0.65 -15.41 4.00
N ILE A 137 0.46 -16.13 3.89
CA ILE A 137 0.44 -17.49 3.35
C ILE A 137 -0.18 -18.43 4.38
N ARG A 138 -1.25 -19.13 4.00
CA ARG A 138 -2.09 -19.94 4.90
C ARG A 138 -1.31 -21.05 5.62
N HIS A 139 -0.51 -21.83 4.88
CA HIS A 139 0.18 -22.98 5.49
C HIS A 139 1.17 -22.56 6.60
N GLU A 140 1.79 -21.38 6.47
CA GLU A 140 2.66 -20.83 7.51
C GLU A 140 1.85 -20.37 8.74
N CYS A 141 0.62 -19.89 8.53
CA CYS A 141 -0.28 -19.46 9.59
C CYS A 141 -0.76 -20.67 10.44
N ASP A 142 -0.93 -21.85 9.84
CA ASP A 142 -1.30 -23.11 10.52
C ASP A 142 -0.14 -23.74 11.34
N GLU A 143 1.08 -23.75 10.81
CA GLU A 143 2.25 -24.39 11.46
C GLU A 143 2.73 -23.66 12.73
N LEU A 144 2.44 -22.35 12.83
CA LEU A 144 3.00 -21.46 13.86
C LEU A 144 2.14 -21.30 15.12
N HIS A 145 1.10 -22.12 15.32
CA HIS A 145 0.26 -22.09 16.53
C HIS A 145 1.04 -22.32 17.86
N THR A 146 2.34 -22.63 17.79
CA THR A 146 3.24 -22.82 18.94
C THR A 146 4.24 -21.66 19.18
N VAL A 147 4.37 -20.66 18.28
CA VAL A 147 5.39 -19.58 18.39
C VAL A 147 4.76 -18.18 18.38
N ARG A 148 5.31 -17.30 19.23
CA ARG A 148 4.83 -15.97 19.62
C ARG A 148 4.76 -14.87 18.54
N ARG A 149 4.99 -15.15 17.25
CA ARG A 149 5.01 -14.11 16.21
C ARG A 149 4.04 -14.44 15.07
N PRO A 150 3.09 -13.54 14.75
CA PRO A 150 2.23 -13.72 13.59
C PRO A 150 3.07 -13.65 12.31
N VAL A 151 2.73 -14.50 11.33
CA VAL A 151 3.29 -14.48 9.97
C VAL A 151 3.05 -13.10 9.35
N PRO A 152 4.04 -12.49 8.67
CA PRO A 152 3.87 -11.16 8.12
C PRO A 152 2.99 -11.22 6.87
N ALA A 153 2.26 -10.13 6.60
CA ALA A 153 1.51 -10.05 5.36
C ALA A 153 2.43 -10.01 4.14
N VAL A 154 2.07 -10.76 3.10
CA VAL A 154 2.69 -10.73 1.77
C VAL A 154 2.01 -9.69 0.86
N LEU A 155 0.76 -9.34 1.16
CA LEU A 155 -0.06 -8.41 0.39
C LEU A 155 -0.98 -7.61 1.32
N ALA A 156 -1.19 -6.34 1.02
CA ALA A 156 -2.36 -5.59 1.50
C ALA A 156 -3.26 -5.19 0.33
N HIS A 157 -4.54 -4.96 0.60
CA HIS A 157 -5.54 -4.51 -0.35
C HIS A 157 -6.34 -3.35 0.22
N ILE A 158 -6.62 -2.34 -0.62
CA ILE A 158 -7.51 -1.24 -0.28
C ILE A 158 -8.19 -0.65 -1.53
N ASP A 159 -9.41 -0.16 -1.37
CA ASP A 159 -10.13 0.64 -2.37
C ASP A 159 -9.99 2.14 -2.09
N TYR A 160 -9.86 2.95 -3.13
CA TYR A 160 -9.82 4.42 -3.01
C TYR A 160 -11.02 5.02 -2.28
N GLY A 161 -12.21 4.48 -2.53
CA GLY A 161 -13.42 4.91 -1.85
C GLY A 161 -13.36 4.63 -0.34
N HIS A 162 -12.76 3.51 0.05
CA HIS A 162 -12.52 3.20 1.46
C HIS A 162 -11.55 4.22 2.09
N ILE A 163 -10.48 4.61 1.40
CA ILE A 163 -9.56 5.68 1.85
C ILE A 163 -10.33 7.00 2.08
N GLY A 164 -11.21 7.36 1.16
CA GLY A 164 -12.09 8.53 1.30
C GLY A 164 -13.00 8.43 2.53
N ASN A 165 -13.60 7.26 2.77
CA ASN A 165 -14.47 7.00 3.91
C ASN A 165 -13.71 7.12 5.24
N ILE A 166 -12.57 6.44 5.40
CA ILE A 166 -11.79 6.50 6.65
C ILE A 166 -11.22 7.89 6.92
N ARG A 167 -10.85 8.66 5.87
CA ARG A 167 -10.48 10.08 6.01
C ARG A 167 -11.66 10.91 6.50
N SER A 168 -12.84 10.71 5.93
CA SER A 168 -14.07 11.40 6.35
C SER A 168 -14.42 11.11 7.81
N GLU A 169 -14.36 9.84 8.20
CA GLU A 169 -14.63 9.41 9.57
C GLU A 169 -13.64 9.96 10.60
N GLN A 170 -12.36 10.05 10.23
CA GLN A 170 -11.32 10.59 11.11
C GLN A 170 -11.43 12.12 11.30
N MET A 171 -11.93 12.83 10.29
CA MET A 171 -12.02 14.29 10.30
C MET A 171 -13.27 14.81 11.03
N ILE A 172 -14.26 13.96 11.30
CA ILE A 172 -15.48 14.30 12.04
C ILE A 172 -15.36 13.74 13.46
N PRO A 173 -15.15 14.57 14.49
CA PRO A 173 -15.03 14.08 15.86
C PRO A 173 -16.32 13.35 16.29
N PRO A 174 -16.23 12.27 17.10
CA PRO A 174 -17.38 11.46 17.48
C PRO A 174 -18.57 12.25 18.05
N CYS A 175 -18.30 13.33 18.79
CA CYS A 175 -19.33 14.18 19.40
C CYS A 175 -20.10 15.07 18.40
N TYR A 176 -19.58 15.30 17.19
CA TYR A 176 -20.22 16.16 16.18
C TYR A 176 -20.94 15.40 15.07
N ARG A 177 -20.91 14.06 15.09
CA ARG A 177 -21.57 13.20 14.09
C ARG A 177 -23.07 13.43 13.96
N LYS A 178 -23.71 14.09 14.94
CA LYS A 178 -25.18 14.21 14.96
C LYS A 178 -25.76 15.46 14.30
N ARG A 179 -25.21 16.69 14.34
CA ARG A 179 -26.02 17.89 13.95
C ARG A 179 -25.32 19.17 13.45
N HIS A 180 -24.03 19.19 13.08
CA HIS A 180 -23.39 20.44 12.66
C HIS A 180 -22.94 20.44 11.20
N TYR A 181 -23.84 20.90 10.31
CA TYR A 181 -23.59 21.08 8.87
C TYR A 181 -22.23 21.73 8.57
N LEU A 182 -21.88 22.80 9.30
CA LEU A 182 -20.59 23.50 9.13
C LEU A 182 -19.37 22.61 9.44
N VAL A 183 -19.46 21.73 10.44
CA VAL A 183 -18.38 20.79 10.75
C VAL A 183 -18.22 19.77 9.62
N HIS A 184 -19.33 19.30 9.06
CA HIS A 184 -19.30 18.42 7.88
C HIS A 184 -18.71 19.12 6.66
N GLU A 185 -19.07 20.38 6.38
CA GLU A 185 -18.47 21.13 5.27
C GLU A 185 -16.97 21.36 5.46
N LEU A 186 -16.53 21.70 6.68
CA LEU A 186 -15.11 21.89 6.97
C LEU A 186 -14.34 20.57 6.85
N ALA A 187 -14.92 19.46 7.32
CA ALA A 187 -14.34 18.13 7.17
C ALA A 187 -14.28 17.74 5.68
N ALA A 188 -15.35 17.93 4.92
CA ALA A 188 -15.39 17.67 3.49
C ALA A 188 -14.35 18.51 2.72
N LYS A 189 -14.19 19.80 3.07
CA LYS A 189 -13.14 20.65 2.51
C LYS A 189 -11.74 20.15 2.85
N ARG A 190 -11.51 19.60 4.05
CA ARG A 190 -10.22 19.00 4.44
C ARG A 190 -9.95 17.69 3.71
N VAL A 191 -10.93 16.80 3.63
CA VAL A 191 -10.83 15.53 2.90
C VAL A 191 -10.57 15.81 1.42
N LYS A 192 -11.27 16.77 0.83
CA LYS A 192 -11.03 17.19 -0.55
C LYS A 192 -9.58 17.62 -0.77
N ARG A 193 -9.00 18.42 0.14
CA ARG A 193 -7.58 18.81 0.06
C ARG A 193 -6.61 17.63 0.17
N LEU A 194 -6.94 16.61 0.96
CA LEU A 194 -6.12 15.40 1.05
C LEU A 194 -6.24 14.53 -0.22
N ASN A 195 -7.42 14.50 -0.81
CA ASN A 195 -7.75 13.75 -2.03
C ASN A 195 -7.49 14.56 -3.31
N GLU A 196 -6.84 15.73 -3.24
CA GLU A 196 -6.45 16.51 -4.43
C GLU A 196 -5.31 15.84 -5.21
N ALA A 197 -4.69 14.79 -4.63
CA ALA A 197 -3.73 13.96 -5.33
C ALA A 197 -4.41 13.16 -6.45
N ASP A 198 -3.69 12.99 -7.56
CA ASP A 198 -4.02 11.98 -8.56
C ASP A 198 -4.26 10.63 -7.86
N PRO A 199 -5.42 9.96 -8.08
CA PRO A 199 -5.73 8.68 -7.46
C PRO A 199 -4.66 7.60 -7.68
N MET A 200 -3.87 7.69 -8.75
CA MET A 200 -2.75 6.79 -9.01
C MET A 200 -1.53 7.05 -8.13
N HIS A 201 -1.44 8.24 -7.55
CA HIS A 201 -0.35 8.73 -6.71
C HIS A 201 -0.81 8.96 -5.27
N GLU A 202 -1.76 8.15 -4.80
CA GLU A 202 -2.37 8.27 -3.47
C GLU A 202 -1.32 8.05 -2.35
N PRO A 203 -1.01 9.07 -1.53
CA PRO A 203 0.01 8.98 -0.48
C PRO A 203 -0.21 7.87 0.55
N TYR A 204 -1.46 7.50 0.80
CA TYR A 204 -1.79 6.44 1.74
C TYR A 204 -1.27 5.07 1.27
N LEU A 205 -1.19 4.81 -0.04
CA LEU A 205 -0.63 3.57 -0.60
C LEU A 205 0.85 3.43 -0.25
N VAL A 206 1.59 4.54 -0.26
CA VAL A 206 3.01 4.55 0.12
C VAL A 206 3.17 4.22 1.61
N ALA A 207 2.28 4.74 2.47
CA ALA A 207 2.29 4.38 3.88
C ALA A 207 1.99 2.89 4.11
N LEU A 208 1.07 2.29 3.34
CA LEU A 208 0.78 0.86 3.37
C LEU A 208 2.01 0.03 2.94
N LEU A 209 2.68 0.40 1.84
CA LEU A 209 3.91 -0.25 1.38
C LEU A 209 5.00 -0.21 2.47
N ILE A 210 5.20 0.95 3.10
CA ILE A 210 6.19 1.09 4.18
C ILE A 210 5.79 0.25 5.40
N ALA A 211 4.53 0.26 5.81
CA ALA A 211 4.07 -0.54 6.95
C ALA A 211 4.24 -2.04 6.70
N LEU A 212 3.90 -2.52 5.50
CA LEU A 212 4.15 -3.91 5.10
C LEU A 212 5.65 -4.22 5.14
N ALA A 213 6.49 -3.37 4.56
CA ALA A 213 7.93 -3.56 4.57
C ALA A 213 8.50 -3.62 6.00
N GLN A 214 7.98 -2.82 6.93
CA GLN A 214 8.37 -2.87 8.34
C GLN A 214 8.03 -4.22 8.99
N GLU A 215 6.85 -4.77 8.71
CA GLU A 215 6.45 -6.07 9.26
C GLU A 215 7.28 -7.21 8.65
N GLN A 216 7.45 -7.19 7.33
CA GLN A 216 8.27 -8.16 6.60
C GLN A 216 9.73 -8.13 7.08
N TRP A 217 10.34 -6.95 7.18
CA TRP A 217 11.74 -6.81 7.58
C TRP A 217 11.98 -7.28 9.02
N TRP A 218 11.14 -6.92 9.98
CA TRP A 218 11.34 -7.33 11.38
C TRP A 218 10.89 -8.75 11.70
N TYR A 219 10.18 -9.39 10.77
CA TYR A 219 9.95 -10.82 10.81
C TYR A 219 11.23 -11.62 10.53
N LEU A 220 12.04 -11.17 9.56
CA LEU A 220 13.25 -11.85 9.14
C LEU A 220 14.29 -12.01 10.28
N PRO A 221 14.96 -13.19 10.37
CA PRO A 221 16.09 -13.41 11.26
C PRO A 221 17.18 -12.34 11.08
N GLU A 222 17.92 -12.06 12.15
CA GLU A 222 18.94 -11.00 12.11
C GLU A 222 20.07 -11.32 11.12
N GLU A 223 20.45 -12.59 11.03
CA GLU A 223 21.44 -13.11 10.10
C GLU A 223 21.03 -12.82 8.65
N ARG A 224 19.76 -13.07 8.33
CA ARG A 224 19.19 -12.83 7.00
C ARG A 224 19.10 -11.33 6.70
N ARG A 225 18.66 -10.52 7.65
CA ARG A 225 18.64 -9.04 7.49
C ARG A 225 20.01 -8.43 7.20
N ARG A 226 21.10 -9.01 7.72
CA ARG A 226 22.47 -8.52 7.45
C ARG A 226 22.93 -8.78 6.01
N GLN A 227 22.30 -9.73 5.31
CA GLN A 227 22.63 -10.12 3.95
C GLN A 227 21.76 -9.40 2.90
N LEU A 228 20.63 -8.84 3.32
CA LEU A 228 19.64 -8.23 2.44
C LEU A 228 19.77 -6.72 2.36
N SER A 229 19.39 -6.18 1.21
CA SER A 229 19.37 -4.74 0.95
C SER A 229 18.05 -4.09 1.42
N GLY A 230 16.98 -4.87 1.47
CA GLY A 230 15.64 -4.41 1.83
C GLY A 230 14.58 -5.49 1.62
N VAL A 231 13.35 -5.04 1.37
CA VAL A 231 12.20 -5.92 1.08
C VAL A 231 11.33 -5.36 -0.06
N LYS A 232 10.48 -6.23 -0.63
CA LYS A 232 9.52 -5.89 -1.69
C LYS A 232 8.06 -6.00 -1.24
N PRO A 233 7.52 -5.03 -0.48
CA PRO A 233 6.09 -5.02 -0.18
C PRO A 233 5.24 -4.89 -1.44
N LYS A 234 4.02 -5.44 -1.38
CA LYS A 234 3.02 -5.37 -2.45
C LYS A 234 1.68 -4.90 -1.89
N VAL A 235 1.05 -3.93 -2.57
CA VAL A 235 -0.28 -3.40 -2.23
C VAL A 235 -1.17 -3.49 -3.46
N LEU A 236 -2.31 -4.14 -3.31
CA LEU A 236 -3.35 -4.20 -4.30
C LEU A 236 -4.30 -3.02 -4.11
N TYR A 237 -4.62 -2.33 -5.18
CA TYR A 237 -5.41 -1.11 -5.16
C TYR A 237 -6.52 -1.15 -6.20
N THR A 238 -7.72 -0.81 -5.78
CA THR A 238 -8.90 -0.71 -6.64
C THR A 238 -9.51 0.67 -6.52
N PHE A 239 -10.09 1.19 -7.61
CA PHE A 239 -10.85 2.44 -7.57
C PHE A 239 -11.77 2.62 -8.77
N LYS A 240 -12.86 3.37 -8.58
CA LYS A 240 -13.95 3.49 -9.54
C LYS A 240 -13.54 4.19 -10.85
N GLY A 241 -12.51 5.01 -10.81
CA GLY A 241 -12.05 5.78 -11.98
C GLY A 241 -11.53 4.91 -13.13
N HIS A 242 -11.07 3.69 -12.82
CA HIS A 242 -10.59 2.74 -13.82
C HIS A 242 -11.20 1.36 -13.55
N PRO A 243 -12.47 1.15 -13.94
CA PRO A 243 -13.25 -0.04 -13.59
C PRO A 243 -12.75 -1.33 -14.29
N ASP A 244 -11.76 -1.21 -15.19
CA ASP A 244 -11.25 -2.31 -16.00
C ASP A 244 -9.99 -2.96 -15.40
N PHE A 245 -9.40 -2.37 -14.36
CA PHE A 245 -8.14 -2.84 -13.79
C PHE A 245 -8.14 -2.89 -12.26
N VAL A 246 -7.38 -3.86 -11.74
CA VAL A 246 -6.79 -3.80 -10.39
C VAL A 246 -5.34 -3.37 -10.54
N TYR A 247 -4.84 -2.54 -9.64
CA TYR A 247 -3.45 -2.09 -9.68
C TYR A 247 -2.65 -2.75 -8.56
N LEU A 248 -1.53 -3.36 -8.92
CA LEU A 248 -0.55 -3.88 -7.97
C LEU A 248 0.60 -2.89 -7.87
N TYR A 249 0.72 -2.26 -6.72
CA TYR A 249 1.82 -1.40 -6.34
C TYR A 249 2.89 -2.25 -5.67
N SER A 250 4.14 -2.08 -6.08
CA SER A 250 5.29 -2.69 -5.41
C SER A 250 6.43 -1.70 -5.33
N ALA A 251 7.30 -1.84 -4.33
CA ALA A 251 8.46 -0.97 -4.20
C ALA A 251 9.62 -1.75 -3.56
N HIS A 252 10.85 -1.37 -3.86
CA HIS A 252 11.99 -1.79 -3.05
C HIS A 252 12.13 -0.83 -1.87
N VAL A 253 11.90 -1.32 -0.65
CA VAL A 253 12.06 -0.52 0.57
C VAL A 253 13.38 -0.91 1.21
N SER A 254 14.36 -0.02 1.14
CA SER A 254 15.71 -0.27 1.66
C SER A 254 15.73 -0.44 3.18
N SER A 255 16.68 -1.24 3.66
CA SER A 255 16.95 -1.39 5.10
C SER A 255 17.32 -0.07 5.78
N VAL A 256 17.94 0.85 5.03
CA VAL A 256 18.28 2.21 5.48
C VAL A 256 17.01 3.01 5.72
N LEU A 257 16.08 3.03 4.76
CA LEU A 257 14.81 3.73 4.91
C LEU A 257 13.99 3.17 6.07
N LEU A 258 13.94 1.85 6.22
CA LEU A 258 13.27 1.19 7.37
C LEU A 258 13.91 1.58 8.71
N THR A 259 15.24 1.65 8.75
CA THR A 259 15.99 2.13 9.90
C THR A 259 15.68 3.59 10.22
N MET A 260 15.52 4.46 9.21
CA MET A 260 15.11 5.85 9.41
C MET A 260 13.70 5.97 10.01
N PHE A 261 12.75 5.11 9.64
CA PHE A 261 11.43 5.10 10.28
C PHE A 261 11.48 4.56 11.72
N HIS A 262 12.36 3.59 11.97
CA HIS A 262 12.57 3.00 13.30
C HIS A 262 13.27 3.97 14.27
N ASP A 263 14.30 4.67 13.78
CA ASP A 263 15.03 5.73 14.45
C ASP A 263 15.13 6.98 13.53
N PRO A 264 14.22 7.95 13.69
CA PRO A 264 14.14 9.14 12.83
C PRO A 264 15.27 10.15 13.05
N THR A 265 16.25 9.85 13.90
CA THR A 265 17.48 10.63 14.06
C THR A 265 18.60 10.14 13.14
N VAL A 266 18.49 8.92 12.61
CA VAL A 266 19.47 8.33 11.70
C VAL A 266 19.48 9.14 10.40
N THR A 267 20.67 9.60 10.05
CA THR A 267 20.94 10.31 8.79
C THR A 267 21.42 9.28 7.77
N PRO A 268 20.79 9.16 6.60
CA PRO A 268 21.23 8.19 5.60
C PRO A 268 22.57 8.63 5.00
N ALA A 269 23.46 7.67 4.74
CA ALA A 269 24.76 7.96 4.11
C ALA A 269 24.62 8.38 2.63
N ILE A 270 23.54 7.93 1.98
CA ILE A 270 23.22 8.18 0.58
C ILE A 270 21.77 8.69 0.52
N PRO A 271 21.45 9.67 -0.33
CA PRO A 271 20.07 10.06 -0.63
C PRO A 271 19.14 8.84 -0.77
N GLN A 272 18.05 8.84 -0.02
CA GLN A 272 17.06 7.77 -0.10
C GLN A 272 15.89 8.23 -0.97
N SER A 273 15.59 7.44 -2.00
CA SER A 273 14.41 7.60 -2.85
C SER A 273 13.60 6.31 -2.84
N LEU A 274 12.28 6.42 -2.96
CA LEU A 274 11.39 5.27 -3.01
C LEU A 274 10.70 5.20 -4.38
N SER A 275 11.20 4.33 -5.25
CA SER A 275 10.57 4.08 -6.56
C SER A 275 9.46 3.05 -6.43
N ILE A 276 8.27 3.39 -6.91
CA ILE A 276 7.07 2.58 -6.81
C ILE A 276 6.65 2.12 -8.20
N ASP A 277 6.62 0.80 -8.37
CA ASP A 277 6.19 0.14 -9.59
C ASP A 277 4.70 -0.14 -9.58
N ILE A 278 4.00 0.26 -10.65
CA ILE A 278 2.57 0.04 -10.82
C ILE A 278 2.33 -0.97 -11.94
N THR A 279 1.69 -2.09 -11.59
CA THR A 279 1.23 -3.11 -12.55
C THR A 279 -0.29 -3.08 -12.65
N ALA A 280 -0.83 -2.81 -13.84
CA ALA A 280 -2.25 -2.86 -14.14
C ALA A 280 -2.67 -4.28 -14.54
N ILE A 281 -3.57 -4.88 -13.77
CA ILE A 281 -4.09 -6.23 -13.96
C ILE A 281 -5.50 -6.11 -14.50
N PRO A 282 -5.77 -6.48 -15.76
CA PRO A 282 -7.11 -6.39 -16.33
C PRO A 282 -8.09 -7.27 -15.57
N PHE A 283 -9.29 -6.79 -15.30
CA PHE A 283 -10.33 -7.62 -14.69
C PHE A 283 -10.74 -8.77 -15.61
N ALA A 284 -10.93 -8.48 -16.90
CA ALA A 284 -11.27 -9.49 -17.88
C ALA A 284 -10.03 -10.30 -18.34
N PRO A 285 -10.15 -11.62 -18.56
CA PRO A 285 -11.30 -12.46 -18.21
C PRO A 285 -11.35 -12.72 -16.70
N TYR A 286 -12.53 -12.53 -16.10
CA TYR A 286 -12.75 -12.58 -14.65
C TYR A 286 -12.47 -13.96 -14.07
N GLU A 287 -12.68 -15.00 -14.85
CA GLU A 287 -12.50 -16.41 -14.49
C GLU A 287 -11.05 -16.74 -14.13
N THR A 288 -10.11 -15.96 -14.66
CA THR A 288 -8.66 -16.12 -14.45
C THR A 288 -8.06 -15.00 -13.61
N LEU A 289 -8.88 -14.06 -13.14
CA LEU A 289 -8.39 -12.92 -12.38
C LEU A 289 -7.68 -13.35 -11.09
N PRO A 290 -8.23 -14.26 -10.25
CA PRO A 290 -7.52 -14.72 -9.06
C PRO A 290 -6.17 -15.34 -9.40
N GLU A 291 -6.10 -16.18 -10.43
CA GLU A 291 -4.89 -16.84 -10.89
C GLU A 291 -3.83 -15.85 -11.37
N ARG A 292 -4.24 -14.79 -12.07
CA ARG A 292 -3.34 -13.70 -12.52
C ARG A 292 -2.82 -12.87 -11.35
N ILE A 293 -3.68 -12.52 -10.40
CA ILE A 293 -3.28 -11.77 -9.20
C ILE A 293 -2.30 -12.62 -8.37
N MET A 294 -2.64 -13.88 -8.10
CA MET A 294 -1.78 -14.77 -7.31
C MET A 294 -0.41 -14.97 -7.98
N ALA A 295 -0.37 -15.12 -9.31
CA ALA A 295 0.90 -15.24 -10.01
C ALA A 295 1.83 -14.05 -9.78
N LEU A 296 1.29 -12.85 -9.78
CA LEU A 296 2.05 -11.61 -9.57
C LEU A 296 2.40 -11.39 -8.09
N VAL A 297 1.48 -11.70 -7.18
CA VAL A 297 1.69 -11.55 -5.73
C VAL A 297 2.73 -12.53 -5.23
N LEU A 298 2.69 -13.78 -5.68
CA LEU A 298 3.62 -14.83 -5.27
C LEU A 298 4.82 -14.97 -6.22
N SER A 299 4.86 -14.21 -7.31
CA SER A 299 5.89 -14.29 -8.34
C SER A 299 6.10 -15.72 -8.88
N ALA A 300 5.02 -16.51 -8.96
CA ALA A 300 5.06 -17.96 -9.17
C ALA A 300 3.93 -18.44 -10.10
N THR A 301 4.14 -19.53 -10.84
CA THR A 301 3.12 -20.11 -11.74
C THR A 301 2.43 -21.35 -11.18
N SER A 302 2.95 -21.93 -10.11
CA SER A 302 2.35 -23.06 -9.39
C SER A 302 2.59 -22.93 -7.90
N LEU A 303 1.70 -23.52 -7.09
CA LEU A 303 1.84 -23.47 -5.63
C LEU A 303 3.11 -24.17 -5.14
N ASP A 304 3.50 -25.27 -5.80
CA ASP A 304 4.73 -26.01 -5.49
C ASP A 304 6.02 -25.20 -5.72
N SER A 305 5.93 -24.10 -6.47
CA SER A 305 7.06 -23.19 -6.73
C SER A 305 7.08 -21.97 -5.81
N VAL A 306 6.08 -21.81 -4.94
CA VAL A 306 6.01 -20.70 -4.00
C VAL A 306 7.02 -21.00 -2.88
N GLY A 307 8.07 -20.18 -2.80
CA GLY A 307 9.02 -20.22 -1.69
C GLY A 307 8.35 -19.81 -0.37
N SER A 308 9.13 -19.85 0.71
CA SER A 308 8.66 -19.32 2.01
C SER A 308 8.33 -17.83 1.90
N THR A 309 7.53 -17.30 2.83
CA THR A 309 7.28 -15.86 2.94
C THR A 309 8.58 -15.06 2.94
N GLU A 310 9.65 -15.58 3.57
CA GLU A 310 10.96 -14.94 3.58
C GLU A 310 11.55 -14.79 2.17
N ASP A 311 11.36 -15.78 1.29
CA ASP A 311 11.87 -15.76 -0.09
C ASP A 311 11.06 -14.81 -0.98
N LEU A 312 9.77 -14.63 -0.68
CA LEU A 312 8.89 -13.74 -1.45
C LEU A 312 9.12 -12.26 -1.16
N VAL A 313 9.56 -11.94 0.07
CA VAL A 313 9.68 -10.53 0.53
C VAL A 313 11.11 -10.02 0.49
N ALA A 314 12.11 -10.89 0.58
CA ALA A 314 13.53 -10.50 0.65
C ALA A 314 14.09 -10.03 -0.70
N ILE A 315 14.88 -8.95 -0.66
CA ILE A 315 15.74 -8.48 -1.79
C ILE A 315 17.16 -8.21 -1.29
#